data_AF-A0A0R3JV99-F1
#
_entry.id   AF-A0A0R3JV99-F1
#
_cell.length_a   1.000
_cell.length_b   1.000
_cell.length_c   1.000
_cell.angle_alpha   90.00
_cell.angle_beta   90.00
_cell.angle_gamma   90.00
#
_symmetry.space_group_name_H-M   'P 1'
#
loop_
_entity.id
_entity.type
_entity.pdbx_description
1 polymer ?
#
loop_
_entity_poly.entity_id
_entity_poly.type
_entity_poly.pdbx_seq_one_letter_code
_entity_poly.pdbx_strand_id
1 'polypeptide(L)'
;MPPNFKSRGIRMKYILYIISVALITMVLIYVGYIKESLLPKELINVLLKKSKKKILSYLQNKKSANILELQDIIKDVKGRVWWSKRQVKVTEPEKFVDLVIDDLYKNGLIKIDYKGGIKVINLVE
;
A
#
# COMPACT_ATOMS: atom_id res chain seq x y z
N MET A 1 6.68 -46.12 -51.74
CA MET A 1 5.74 -45.83 -50.63
C MET A 1 5.91 -44.35 -50.27
N PRO A 2 4.95 -43.46 -50.57
CA PRO A 2 5.15 -42.02 -50.39
C PRO A 2 5.22 -41.65 -48.90
N PRO A 3 6.08 -40.71 -48.50
CA PRO A 3 6.20 -40.30 -47.11
C PRO A 3 4.90 -39.65 -46.62
N ASN A 4 4.41 -40.11 -45.47
CA ASN A 4 3.12 -39.72 -44.91
C ASN A 4 3.18 -38.31 -44.28
N PHE A 5 2.96 -37.28 -45.11
CA PHE A 5 3.01 -35.86 -44.73
C PHE A 5 2.02 -35.47 -43.61
N LYS A 6 0.95 -36.24 -43.40
CA LYS A 6 -0.08 -36.00 -42.37
C LYS A 6 0.49 -36.06 -40.94
N SER A 7 1.53 -36.86 -40.71
CA SER A 7 2.19 -37.02 -39.41
C SER A 7 3.10 -35.83 -39.02
N ARG A 8 3.58 -35.01 -39.97
CA ARG A 8 4.41 -33.83 -39.67
C ARG A 8 3.58 -32.64 -39.18
N GLY A 9 2.43 -32.38 -39.78
CA GLY A 9 1.55 -31.27 -39.39
C GLY A 9 0.98 -31.43 -37.98
N ILE A 10 0.72 -32.66 -37.55
CA ILE A 10 0.25 -32.97 -36.20
C ILE A 10 1.34 -32.64 -35.16
N ARG A 11 2.59 -33.03 -35.41
CA ARG A 11 3.73 -32.72 -34.52
C ARG A 11 3.97 -31.21 -34.36
N MET A 12 3.82 -30.45 -35.44
CA MET A 12 4.00 -28.99 -35.40
C MET A 12 2.90 -28.28 -34.59
N LYS A 13 1.66 -28.78 -34.65
CA LYS A 13 0.56 -28.29 -33.80
C LYS A 13 0.82 -28.52 -32.31
N TYR A 14 1.38 -29.68 -31.93
CA TYR A 14 1.73 -29.96 -30.53
C TYR A 14 2.86 -29.05 -30.03
N ILE A 15 3.89 -28.81 -30.85
CA ILE A 15 4.97 -27.89 -30.50
C ILE A 15 4.41 -26.48 -30.28
N LEU A 16 3.55 -26.00 -31.19
CA LEU A 16 2.91 -24.69 -31.05
C LEU A 16 2.03 -24.62 -29.80
N TYR A 17 1.30 -25.68 -29.49
CA TYR A 17 0.46 -25.75 -28.29
C TYR A 17 1.30 -25.64 -27.00
N ILE A 18 2.40 -26.39 -26.92
CA ILE A 18 3.31 -26.35 -25.76
C ILE A 18 3.92 -24.94 -25.59
N ILE A 19 4.31 -24.30 -26.69
CA ILE A 19 4.84 -22.93 -26.67
C ILE A 19 3.77 -21.94 -26.17
N SER A 20 2.53 -22.06 -26.66
CA SER A 20 1.43 -21.20 -26.23
C SER A 20 1.12 -21.35 -24.74
N VAL A 21 1.07 -22.59 -24.25
CA VAL A 21 0.86 -22.85 -22.81
C VAL A 21 2.02 -22.27 -21.99
N ALA A 22 3.26 -22.46 -22.42
CA ALA A 22 4.44 -21.92 -21.75
C ALA A 22 4.40 -20.38 -21.68
N LEU A 23 4.02 -19.71 -22.77
CA LEU A 23 3.85 -18.26 -22.81
C LEU A 23 2.77 -17.78 -21.84
N ILE A 24 1.61 -18.44 -21.82
CA ILE A 24 0.51 -18.10 -20.90
C ILE A 24 0.98 -18.26 -19.45
N THR A 25 1.62 -19.38 -19.11
CA THR A 25 2.14 -19.62 -17.77
C THR A 25 3.19 -18.58 -17.39
N MET A 26 4.09 -18.21 -18.30
CA MET A 26 5.10 -17.16 -18.07
C MET A 26 4.45 -15.81 -17.74
N VAL A 27 3.43 -15.40 -18.49
CA VAL A 27 2.70 -14.15 -18.24
C VAL A 27 2.00 -14.17 -16.89
N LEU A 28 1.33 -15.27 -16.54
CA LEU A 28 0.67 -15.42 -15.24
C LEU A 28 1.65 -15.30 -14.07
N ILE A 29 2.81 -15.97 -14.17
CA ILE A 29 3.88 -15.90 -13.18
C ILE A 29 4.39 -14.46 -13.06
N TYR A 30 4.66 -13.79 -14.19
CA TYR A 30 5.16 -12.42 -14.21
C TYR A 30 4.20 -11.44 -13.53
N VAL A 31 2.90 -11.53 -13.82
CA VAL A 31 1.87 -10.72 -13.15
C VAL A 31 1.83 -11.01 -11.65
N GLY A 32 1.99 -12.28 -11.25
CA GLY A 32 2.09 -12.67 -9.84
C GLY A 32 3.27 -12.00 -9.12
N TYR A 33 4.46 -12.02 -9.73
CA TYR A 33 5.65 -11.37 -9.18
C TYR A 33 5.48 -9.86 -9.03
N ILE A 34 4.93 -9.18 -10.03
CA ILE A 34 4.66 -7.74 -9.94
C ILE A 34 3.72 -7.45 -8.78
N LYS A 35 2.60 -8.19 -8.67
CA LYS A 35 1.64 -8.00 -7.57
C LYS A 35 2.29 -8.18 -6.20
N GLU A 36 3.13 -9.20 -6.06
CA GLU A 36 3.83 -9.46 -4.78
C GLU A 36 4.84 -8.36 -4.45
N SER A 37 5.54 -7.82 -5.45
CA SER A 37 6.49 -6.72 -5.27
C SER A 37 5.82 -5.40 -4.88
N LEU A 38 4.58 -5.15 -5.32
CA LEU A 38 3.80 -3.96 -5.00
C LEU A 38 3.11 -4.05 -3.63
N LEU A 39 2.88 -5.25 -3.12
CA LEU A 39 2.22 -5.52 -1.86
C LEU A 39 2.75 -4.69 -0.67
N PRO A 40 4.07 -4.60 -0.39
CA PRO A 40 4.57 -3.79 0.73
C PRO A 40 4.25 -2.30 0.57
N LYS A 41 4.35 -1.77 -0.66
CA LYS A 41 4.02 -0.37 -0.95
C LYS A 41 2.52 -0.10 -0.71
N GLU A 42 1.66 -0.99 -1.19
CA GLU A 42 0.21 -0.90 -0.98
C GLU A 42 -0.16 -0.98 0.51
N LEU A 43 0.46 -1.91 1.26
CA LEU A 43 0.23 -2.02 2.70
C LEU A 43 0.61 -0.73 3.45
N ILE A 44 1.76 -0.15 3.13
CA ILE A 44 2.21 1.13 3.70
C ILE A 44 1.26 2.26 3.31
N ASN A 45 0.82 2.32 2.05
CA ASN A 45 -0.10 3.35 1.57
C ASN A 45 -1.47 3.26 2.29
N VAL A 46 -2.01 2.05 2.46
CA VAL A 46 -3.23 1.82 3.23
C VAL A 46 -3.05 2.23 4.70
N LEU A 47 -1.90 1.92 5.29
CA LEU A 47 -1.59 2.32 6.67
C LEU A 47 -1.55 3.84 6.81
N LEU A 48 -0.79 4.53 5.95
CA LEU A 48 -0.70 5.98 5.91
C LEU A 48 -2.07 6.63 5.71
N LYS A 49 -2.85 6.17 4.74
CA LYS A 49 -4.19 6.72 4.45
C LYS A 49 -5.14 6.56 5.64
N LYS A 50 -5.13 5.41 6.30
CA LYS A 50 -5.94 5.18 7.51
C LYS A 50 -5.51 6.09 8.66
N SER A 51 -4.21 6.22 8.90
CA SER A 51 -3.68 7.08 9.97
C SER A 51 -3.99 8.55 9.71
N LYS A 52 -3.77 9.06 8.49
CA LYS A 52 -4.17 10.41 8.08
C LYS A 52 -5.65 10.67 8.33
N LYS A 53 -6.52 9.75 7.89
CA LYS A 53 -7.97 9.87 8.10
C LYS A 53 -8.32 9.93 9.58
N LYS A 54 -7.70 9.09 10.41
CA LYS A 54 -7.97 9.04 11.85
C LYS A 54 -7.52 10.34 12.55
N ILE A 55 -6.34 10.86 12.19
CA ILE A 55 -5.83 12.14 12.69
C ILE A 55 -6.73 13.29 12.26
N LEU A 56 -7.09 13.37 10.98
CA LEU A 56 -7.95 14.43 10.46
C LEU A 56 -9.33 14.40 11.13
N SER A 57 -9.95 13.22 11.25
CA SER A 57 -11.23 13.08 11.96
C SER A 57 -11.13 13.46 13.43
N TYR A 58 -10.00 13.19 14.10
CA TYR A 58 -9.80 13.64 15.48
C TYR A 58 -9.68 15.16 15.57
N LEU A 59 -8.88 15.77 14.68
CA LEU A 59 -8.70 17.23 14.61
C LEU A 59 -10.01 17.95 14.26
N GLN A 60 -10.86 17.38 13.41
CA GLN A 60 -12.18 17.95 13.10
C GLN A 60 -13.09 18.03 14.33
N ASN A 61 -12.99 17.07 15.25
CA ASN A 61 -13.83 17.04 16.45
C ASN A 61 -13.28 17.94 17.57
N LYS A 62 -11.95 17.98 17.77
CA LYS A 62 -11.32 18.70 18.89
C LYS A 62 -10.67 20.04 18.51
N LYS A 63 -10.65 20.43 17.23
CA LYS A 63 -9.96 21.59 16.62
C LYS A 63 -8.43 21.63 16.76
N SER A 64 -7.89 21.11 17.87
CA SER A 64 -6.46 21.03 18.16
C SER A 64 -6.11 19.71 18.83
N ALA A 65 -4.91 19.17 18.54
CA ALA A 65 -4.39 17.97 19.20
C ALA A 65 -2.90 18.13 19.56
N ASN A 66 -2.48 17.44 20.62
CA ASN A 66 -1.07 17.30 20.99
C ASN A 66 -0.43 16.11 20.26
N ILE A 67 0.89 16.15 20.05
CA ILE A 67 1.67 15.07 19.45
C ILE A 67 1.47 13.73 20.18
N LEU A 68 1.41 13.74 21.52
CA LEU A 68 1.23 12.54 22.35
C LEU A 68 -0.15 11.90 22.13
N GLU A 69 -1.21 12.72 22.05
CA GLU A 69 -2.56 12.21 21.76
C GLU A 69 -2.62 11.56 20.38
N LEU A 70 -1.95 12.16 19.39
CA LEU A 70 -1.88 11.62 18.03
C LEU A 70 -1.13 10.29 17.99
N GLN A 71 -0.07 10.14 18.80
CA GLN A 71 0.69 8.88 18.92
C GLN A 71 -0.19 7.74 19.44
N ASP A 72 -0.98 8.00 20.49
CA ASP A 72 -1.91 7.00 21.01
C ASP A 72 -2.99 6.62 20.00
N ILE A 73 -3.50 7.59 19.24
CA ILE A 73 -4.51 7.35 18.20
C ILE A 73 -3.98 6.43 17.10
N ILE A 74 -2.72 6.58 16.71
CA ILE A 74 -2.15 5.82 15.58
C ILE A 74 -1.54 4.47 15.96
N LYS A 75 -1.19 4.25 17.24
CA LYS A 75 -0.50 3.04 17.73
C LYS A 75 -1.23 1.74 17.39
N ASP A 76 -2.56 1.78 17.37
CA ASP A 76 -3.40 0.63 17.05
C ASP A 76 -3.83 0.55 15.58
N VAL A 77 -3.36 1.45 14.73
CA VAL A 77 -3.72 1.44 13.30
C VAL A 77 -3.00 0.30 12.59
N LYS A 78 -3.81 -0.49 11.86
CA LYS A 78 -3.34 -1.61 11.04
C LYS A 78 -3.78 -1.45 9.58
N GLY A 79 -2.82 -1.66 8.68
CA GLY A 79 -3.02 -1.71 7.25
C GLY A 79 -3.21 -3.15 6.78
N ARG A 80 -4.24 -3.40 5.98
CA ARG A 80 -4.49 -4.69 5.32
C ARG A 80 -5.11 -4.42 3.96
N VAL A 81 -4.60 -5.10 2.93
CA VAL A 81 -5.18 -5.10 1.58
C VAL A 81 -6.17 -6.25 1.45
N TRP A 82 -7.24 -6.09 0.67
CA TRP A 82 -8.33 -7.08 0.57
C TRP A 82 -7.91 -8.37 -0.14
N TRP A 83 -6.97 -8.27 -1.09
CA TRP A 83 -6.44 -9.39 -1.88
C TRP A 83 -5.28 -10.15 -1.19
N SER A 84 -4.90 -9.78 0.04
CA SER A 84 -3.84 -10.48 0.78
C SER A 84 -4.19 -10.67 2.26
N LYS A 85 -3.65 -11.73 2.84
CA LYS A 85 -3.71 -11.96 4.29
C LYS A 85 -2.64 -11.18 5.06
N ARG A 86 -1.63 -10.62 4.37
CA ARG A 86 -0.56 -9.84 5.00
C ARG A 86 -1.11 -8.56 5.62
N GLN A 87 -0.55 -8.18 6.76
CA GLN A 87 -0.93 -6.99 7.51
C GLN A 87 0.32 -6.23 7.91
N VAL A 88 0.19 -4.92 8.06
CA VAL A 88 1.22 -4.04 8.61
C VAL A 88 0.65 -3.31 9.82
N LYS A 89 1.46 -3.18 10.87
CA LYS A 89 1.14 -2.42 12.08
C LYS A 89 2.22 -1.35 12.27
N VAL A 90 1.85 -0.23 12.91
CA VAL A 90 2.82 0.76 13.37
C VAL A 90 3.68 0.14 14.49
N THR A 91 4.99 0.10 14.28
CA THR A 91 5.98 -0.37 15.28
C THR A 91 6.48 0.78 16.14
N GLU A 92 6.81 1.91 15.52
CA GLU A 92 7.34 3.12 16.17
C GLU A 92 6.34 4.28 15.99
N PRO A 93 5.36 4.45 16.89
CA PRO A 93 4.32 5.47 16.74
C PRO A 93 4.89 6.89 16.77
N GLU A 94 5.95 7.14 17.54
CA GLU A 94 6.59 8.45 17.64
C GLU A 94 7.08 8.95 16.27
N LYS A 95 7.96 8.17 15.62
CA LYS A 95 8.49 8.50 14.29
C LYS A 95 7.41 8.50 13.22
N PHE A 96 6.45 7.59 13.31
CA PHE A 96 5.39 7.49 12.31
C PHE A 96 4.40 8.67 12.38
N VAL A 97 4.06 9.16 13.58
CA VAL A 97 3.25 10.38 13.74
C VAL A 97 3.93 11.55 13.07
N ASP A 98 5.23 11.74 13.30
CA ASP A 98 5.97 12.87 12.71
C ASP A 98 5.93 12.81 11.18
N LEU A 99 6.10 11.63 10.58
CA LEU A 99 5.98 11.45 9.13
C LEU A 99 4.57 11.79 8.62
N VAL A 100 3.52 11.39 9.34
CA VAL A 100 2.14 11.66 8.92
C VAL A 100 1.81 13.15 9.08
N ILE A 101 2.29 13.80 10.13
CA ILE A 101 2.12 15.24 10.34
C ILE A 101 2.88 16.02 9.28
N ASP A 102 4.14 15.70 9.01
CA ASP A 102 4.93 16.38 7.99
C ASP A 102 4.25 16.30 6.62
N ASP A 103 3.71 15.14 6.28
CA ASP A 103 2.91 14.97 5.05
C ASP A 103 1.61 15.81 5.06
N LEU A 104 0.85 15.82 6.17
CA LEU A 104 -0.37 16.63 6.28
C LEU A 104 -0.07 18.14 6.24
N TYR A 105 1.05 18.56 6.82
CA TYR A 105 1.51 19.95 6.81
C TYR A 105 1.93 20.38 5.40
N LYS A 106 2.71 19.54 4.69
CA LYS A 106 3.08 19.78 3.28
C LYS A 106 1.87 19.83 2.35
N ASN A 107 0.82 19.06 2.64
CA ASN A 107 -0.44 19.09 1.91
C ASN A 107 -1.34 20.26 2.31
N GLY A 108 -0.93 21.13 3.24
CA GLY A 108 -1.69 22.30 3.67
C GLY A 108 -2.97 21.98 4.43
N LEU A 109 -3.08 20.78 5.00
CA LEU A 109 -4.28 20.34 5.74
C LEU A 109 -4.22 20.71 7.23
N ILE A 110 -3.01 20.94 7.77
CA ILE A 110 -2.79 21.25 9.19
C ILE A 110 -1.78 22.39 9.34
N LYS A 111 -1.93 23.19 10.41
CA LYS A 111 -0.95 24.17 10.89
C LYS A 111 -0.27 23.63 12.14
N ILE A 112 1.02 23.93 12.27
CA ILE A 112 1.81 23.60 13.46
C ILE A 112 2.01 24.90 14.22
N ASP A 113 1.43 24.97 15.41
CA ASP A 113 1.60 26.07 16.37
C ASP A 113 2.47 25.62 17.55
N TYR A 114 3.17 26.55 18.16
CA TYR A 114 3.96 26.30 19.37
C TYR A 114 3.39 27.12 20.51
N LYS A 115 2.67 26.47 21.43
CA LYS A 115 2.21 27.10 22.68
C LYS A 115 3.08 26.60 23.83
N GLY A 116 3.86 27.51 24.42
CA GLY A 116 4.64 27.23 25.64
C GLY A 116 5.69 26.11 25.49
N GLY A 117 6.30 25.97 24.31
CA GLY A 117 7.29 24.91 24.03
C GLY A 117 6.69 23.56 23.61
N ILE A 118 5.36 23.42 23.60
CA ILE A 118 4.65 22.22 23.17
C ILE A 118 4.14 22.42 21.74
N LYS A 119 4.43 21.43 20.87
CA LYS A 119 3.97 21.39 19.48
C LYS A 119 2.48 21.05 19.44
N VAL A 120 1.65 22.01 19.06
CA VAL A 120 0.20 21.89 18.94
C VAL A 120 -0.17 21.86 17.46
N ILE A 121 -0.99 20.89 17.06
CA ILE A 121 -1.40 20.72 15.67
C ILE A 121 -2.86 21.16 15.54
N ASN A 122 -3.08 22.14 14.66
CA ASN A 122 -4.38 22.74 14.36
C ASN A 122 -4.79 22.40 12.92
N LEU A 123 -6.10 22.34 12.67
CA LEU A 123 -6.62 22.22 11.31
C LEU A 123 -6.46 23.55 10.56
N VAL A 124 -6.07 23.48 9.28
CA VAL A 124 -6.17 24.65 8.39
C VAL A 124 -7.66 24.82 8.07
N GLU A 125 -8.21 25.96 8.47
CA GLU A 125 -9.57 26.40 8.14
C GLU A 125 -9.67 26.85 6.67
#